data_AF-A0A3P4B1M6-F1
#
_entry.id   AF-A0A3P4B1M6-F1
#
_cell.length_a   1.000
_cell.length_b   1.000
_cell.length_c   1.000
_cell.angle_alpha   90.00
_cell.angle_beta   90.00
_cell.angle_gamma   90.00
#
_symmetry.space_group_name_H-M   'P 1'
#
loop_
_entity.id
_entity.type
_entity.pdbx_description
1 polymer ?
#
loop_
_entity_poly.entity_id
_entity_poly.type
_entity_poly.pdbx_seq_one_letter_code
_entity_poly.pdbx_strand_id
1 'polypeptide(L)'
;MSGIRSFAAPVFDRFEDMSMKSSTLSLAVPRLARGLASTLCAGLACLASTAHAQKAVEAYPDRPVRIVVPYGAGGAADLLARVLAEKLAVEWGQPVVVENKPGGVGTIGISSVVKAAPDGYTLVSVPVSDLAVNPHLYRKRPFDIAKDLAPVSQVGAVPNVLVVSNGLGVHDARGLIAHAKAGRLSYSSPGIGSQAHLAAEIFAERAGVSLLHVPYNSMSAALADVAGGQVDMMIAQLPTALPFIRGGRVKALGIVAEQRSPLAPDMPTLKETTGLSFGDAVSWSGLMAPAATPLALREKIARAVTKVMRSPEARETLAGQGTVGLGGTPAELAAAIAEDSRRYGGVIKALDIKLD
;
A
#
# COMPACT_ATOMS: atom_id res chain seq x y z
N MET A 1 28.25 61.93 46.09
CA MET A 1 28.97 62.60 44.98
C MET A 1 27.91 63.19 44.07
N SER A 2 27.53 64.45 44.29
CA SER A 2 28.02 65.66 43.58
C SER A 2 27.36 65.84 42.21
N GLY A 3 26.67 66.98 42.02
CA GLY A 3 26.19 67.50 40.73
C GLY A 3 24.71 67.92 40.71
N ILE A 4 24.31 69.08 41.26
CA ILE A 4 24.14 70.41 40.60
C ILE A 4 22.81 70.50 39.80
N ARG A 5 21.75 71.15 40.35
CA ARG A 5 21.22 72.53 40.05
C ARG A 5 20.69 72.69 38.60
N SER A 6 19.60 73.38 38.24
CA SER A 6 18.70 74.35 38.88
C SER A 6 17.45 74.59 38.00
N PHE A 7 16.39 75.06 38.65
CA PHE A 7 15.11 75.68 38.21
C PHE A 7 15.07 76.49 36.89
N ALA A 8 13.93 76.44 36.20
CA ALA A 8 13.06 77.60 35.94
C ALA A 8 11.65 77.16 35.44
N ALA A 9 10.61 77.79 35.99
CA ALA A 9 9.18 77.59 35.70
C ALA A 9 8.72 78.55 34.56
N PRO A 10 7.49 78.36 34.00
CA PRO A 10 7.01 79.05 32.80
C PRO A 10 6.26 80.35 33.14
N VAL A 11 5.75 81.08 32.14
CA VAL A 11 4.37 81.64 31.99
C VAL A 11 4.35 82.85 31.01
N PHE A 12 3.29 82.87 30.19
CA PHE A 12 2.56 84.01 29.56
C PHE A 12 2.74 84.32 28.05
N ASP A 13 1.72 83.86 27.30
CA ASP A 13 0.74 84.62 26.51
C ASP A 13 1.04 85.34 25.19
N ARG A 14 -0.02 85.25 24.37
CA ARG A 14 -0.57 86.19 23.37
C ARG A 14 -0.12 86.13 21.91
N PHE A 15 -1.08 85.65 21.11
CA PHE A 15 -1.78 86.36 20.01
C PHE A 15 -0.97 87.13 18.95
N GLU A 16 -1.02 86.60 17.73
CA GLU A 16 -1.05 87.25 16.41
C GLU A 16 -1.17 86.10 15.38
N ASP A 17 -1.82 86.14 14.23
CA ASP A 17 -2.72 87.06 13.55
C ASP A 17 -3.35 86.24 12.39
N MET A 18 -4.52 86.67 11.93
CA MET A 18 -5.29 86.11 10.81
C MET A 18 -4.53 86.23 9.48
N SER A 19 -4.54 85.17 8.64
CA SER A 19 -4.73 85.36 7.18
C SER A 19 -5.06 84.08 6.43
N MET A 20 -5.99 84.23 5.48
CA MET A 20 -6.65 83.25 4.64
C MET A 20 -5.71 82.33 3.84
N LYS A 21 -6.15 81.08 3.60
CA LYS A 21 -5.88 80.39 2.33
C LYS A 21 -6.88 79.25 2.04
N SER A 22 -7.61 79.47 0.95
CA SER A 22 -8.07 78.52 -0.07
C SER A 22 -8.89 77.30 0.37
N SER A 23 -10.20 77.43 0.15
CA SER A 23 -11.15 76.32 0.03
C SER A 23 -10.73 75.38 -1.10
N THR A 24 -10.11 74.25 -0.76
CA THR A 24 -9.98 73.12 -1.67
C THR A 24 -11.18 72.20 -1.46
N LEU A 25 -12.01 72.07 -2.50
CA LEU A 25 -13.09 71.10 -2.61
C LEU A 25 -12.50 69.68 -2.48
N SER A 26 -12.61 69.10 -1.29
CA SER A 26 -12.32 67.70 -1.05
C SER A 26 -13.43 66.87 -1.68
N LEU A 27 -13.16 66.30 -2.86
CA LEU A 27 -13.95 65.19 -3.41
C LEU A 27 -13.82 64.01 -2.45
N ALA A 28 -14.84 63.84 -1.61
CA ALA A 28 -14.99 62.69 -0.75
C ALA A 28 -15.19 61.44 -1.63
N VAL A 29 -14.11 60.73 -1.92
CA VAL A 29 -14.20 59.37 -2.49
C VAL A 29 -14.84 58.47 -1.41
N PRO A 30 -15.99 57.84 -1.69
CA PRO A 30 -16.71 57.08 -0.67
C PRO A 30 -15.86 55.90 -0.20
N ARG A 31 -15.72 55.78 1.13
CA ARG A 31 -14.97 54.70 1.81
C ARG A 31 -15.45 53.28 1.44
N LEU A 32 -16.62 53.12 0.81
CA LEU A 32 -17.11 51.85 0.29
C LEU A 32 -16.30 51.30 -0.89
N ALA A 33 -15.63 52.13 -1.70
CA ALA A 33 -14.88 51.67 -2.86
C ALA A 33 -13.55 50.96 -2.49
N ARG A 34 -12.98 51.26 -1.31
CA ARG A 34 -11.75 50.61 -0.82
C ARG A 34 -11.99 49.19 -0.26
N GLY A 35 -13.19 48.91 0.25
CA GLY A 35 -13.54 47.59 0.79
C GLY A 35 -13.79 46.53 -0.29
N LEU A 36 -14.39 46.91 -1.43
CA LEU A 36 -14.63 46.00 -2.56
C LEU A 36 -13.36 45.66 -3.36
N ALA A 37 -12.40 46.59 -3.43
CA ALA A 37 -11.13 46.34 -4.12
C ALA A 37 -10.24 45.33 -3.38
N SER A 38 -10.28 45.30 -2.03
CA SER A 38 -9.44 44.36 -1.26
C SER A 38 -9.99 42.93 -1.22
N THR A 39 -11.32 42.75 -1.28
CA THR A 39 -11.95 41.41 -1.40
C THR A 39 -11.78 40.81 -2.79
N LEU A 40 -11.75 41.63 -3.85
CA LEU A 40 -11.51 41.15 -5.21
C LEU A 40 -10.05 40.68 -5.43
N CYS A 41 -9.07 41.38 -4.84
CA CYS A 41 -7.66 40.95 -4.87
C CYS A 41 -7.39 39.66 -4.06
N ALA A 42 -8.11 39.44 -2.95
CA ALA A 42 -8.01 38.20 -2.18
C ALA A 42 -8.60 36.99 -2.94
N GLY A 43 -9.68 37.19 -3.72
CA GLY A 43 -10.26 36.15 -4.57
C GLY A 43 -9.38 35.75 -5.76
N LEU A 44 -8.70 36.71 -6.39
CA LEU A 44 -7.77 36.47 -7.51
C LEU A 44 -6.49 35.74 -7.07
N ALA A 45 -6.01 35.95 -5.84
CA ALA A 45 -4.85 35.24 -5.31
C ALA A 45 -5.12 33.74 -5.08
N CYS A 46 -6.33 33.36 -4.65
CA CYS A 46 -6.71 31.95 -4.48
C CYS A 46 -6.90 31.22 -5.83
N LEU A 47 -7.31 31.92 -6.88
CA LEU A 47 -7.46 31.36 -8.24
C LEU A 47 -6.11 31.17 -8.96
N ALA A 48 -5.09 31.98 -8.64
CA ALA A 48 -3.75 31.82 -9.23
C ALA A 48 -3.00 30.59 -8.68
N SER A 49 -3.28 30.19 -7.43
CA SER A 49 -2.66 29.02 -6.80
C SER A 49 -3.16 27.67 -7.35
N THR A 50 -4.38 27.58 -7.88
CA THR A 50 -4.90 26.32 -8.45
C THR A 50 -4.34 26.03 -9.85
N ALA A 51 -4.02 27.06 -10.63
CA ALA A 51 -3.45 26.91 -11.98
C ALA A 51 -2.03 26.32 -11.98
N HIS A 52 -1.19 26.66 -10.99
CA HIS A 52 0.17 26.10 -10.89
C HIS A 52 0.18 24.61 -10.49
N ALA A 53 -0.80 24.17 -9.70
CA ALA A 53 -0.89 22.76 -9.28
C ALA A 53 -1.27 21.83 -10.45
N GLN A 54 -2.12 22.28 -11.38
CA GLN A 54 -2.49 21.49 -12.56
C GLN A 54 -1.31 21.29 -13.52
N LYS A 55 -0.50 22.34 -13.74
CA LYS A 55 0.65 22.28 -14.64
C LYS A 55 1.73 21.30 -14.17
N ALA A 56 1.95 21.20 -12.86
CA ALA A 56 2.89 20.24 -12.27
C ALA A 56 2.44 18.78 -12.46
N VAL A 57 1.13 18.51 -12.36
CA VAL A 57 0.59 17.17 -12.63
C VAL A 57 0.75 16.79 -14.10
N GLU A 58 0.55 17.71 -15.04
CA GLU A 58 0.73 17.46 -16.47
C GLU A 58 2.18 17.21 -16.87
N ALA A 59 3.13 17.96 -16.31
CA ALA A 59 4.57 17.82 -16.60
C ALA A 59 5.22 16.58 -15.95
N TYR A 60 4.58 15.99 -14.95
CA TYR A 60 5.15 14.85 -14.22
C TYR A 60 5.29 13.57 -15.09
N PRO A 61 6.39 12.81 -14.98
CA PRO A 61 7.65 13.19 -14.33
C PRO A 61 8.58 13.93 -15.31
N ASP A 62 9.35 14.90 -14.79
CA ASP A 62 10.38 15.67 -15.52
C ASP A 62 11.82 15.36 -15.08
N ARG A 63 11.96 14.42 -14.14
CA ARG A 63 13.22 13.95 -13.56
C ARG A 63 13.06 12.51 -13.06
N PRO A 64 14.15 11.83 -12.67
CA PRO A 64 14.07 10.44 -12.20
C PRO A 64 13.09 10.23 -11.03
N VAL A 65 12.31 9.16 -11.12
CA VAL A 65 11.40 8.69 -10.05
C VAL A 65 12.07 7.57 -9.29
N ARG A 66 11.86 7.51 -7.98
CA ARG A 66 12.41 6.47 -7.11
C ARG A 66 11.30 5.61 -6.52
N ILE A 67 11.45 4.30 -6.64
CA ILE A 67 10.60 3.30 -5.99
C ILE A 67 11.44 2.62 -4.90
N VAL A 68 11.10 2.90 -3.65
CA VAL A 68 11.69 2.23 -2.49
C VAL A 68 11.04 0.85 -2.34
N VAL A 69 11.87 -0.17 -2.18
CA VAL A 69 11.46 -1.52 -1.82
C VAL A 69 11.94 -1.78 -0.39
N PRO A 70 11.06 -2.03 0.59
CA PRO A 70 11.43 -2.15 1.99
C PRO A 70 12.09 -3.50 2.36
N TYR A 71 12.59 -4.23 1.37
CA TYR A 71 13.18 -5.56 1.49
C TYR A 71 14.47 -5.68 0.66
N GLY A 72 15.25 -6.72 0.93
CA GLY A 72 16.51 -6.99 0.25
C GLY A 72 16.33 -7.24 -1.25
N ALA A 73 17.39 -6.95 -2.01
CA ALA A 73 17.42 -7.18 -3.46
C ALA A 73 17.32 -8.68 -3.80
N GLY A 74 16.79 -8.99 -4.97
CA GLY A 74 16.65 -10.36 -5.48
C GLY A 74 15.43 -11.14 -4.96
N GLY A 75 14.69 -10.60 -3.99
CA GLY A 75 13.41 -11.18 -3.53
C GLY A 75 12.23 -10.82 -4.43
N ALA A 76 11.08 -11.50 -4.24
CA ALA A 76 9.88 -11.28 -5.05
C ALA A 76 9.40 -9.81 -5.09
N ALA A 77 9.46 -9.10 -3.96
CA ALA A 77 9.11 -7.69 -3.89
C ALA A 77 10.04 -6.78 -4.74
N ASP A 78 11.34 -7.12 -4.78
CA ASP A 78 12.33 -6.41 -5.58
C ASP A 78 12.14 -6.68 -7.08
N LEU A 79 11.96 -7.95 -7.46
CA LEU A 79 11.72 -8.35 -8.84
C LEU A 79 10.47 -7.67 -9.43
N LEU A 80 9.36 -7.67 -8.68
CA LEU A 80 8.13 -6.98 -9.09
C LEU A 80 8.35 -5.47 -9.28
N ALA A 81 9.06 -4.83 -8.35
CA ALA A 81 9.35 -3.39 -8.43
C ALA A 81 10.28 -3.06 -9.61
N ARG A 82 11.22 -3.94 -9.96
CA ARG A 82 12.12 -3.76 -11.12
C ARG A 82 11.37 -3.87 -12.44
N VAL A 83 10.47 -4.84 -12.58
CA VAL A 83 9.59 -4.93 -13.76
C VAL A 83 8.75 -3.66 -13.88
N LEU A 84 8.13 -3.20 -12.79
CA LEU A 84 7.37 -1.95 -12.77
C LEU A 84 8.24 -0.76 -13.20
N ALA A 85 9.43 -0.62 -12.61
CA ALA A 85 10.34 0.49 -12.88
C ALA A 85 10.81 0.51 -14.34
N GLU A 86 11.21 -0.63 -14.89
CA GLU A 86 11.61 -0.75 -16.29
C GLU A 86 10.50 -0.27 -17.23
N LYS A 87 9.27 -0.76 -17.03
CA LYS A 87 8.16 -0.40 -17.93
C LYS A 87 7.69 1.04 -17.74
N LEU A 88 7.69 1.55 -16.50
CA LEU A 88 7.41 2.97 -16.24
C LEU A 88 8.47 3.89 -16.84
N ALA A 89 9.74 3.49 -16.86
CA ALA A 89 10.80 4.29 -17.46
C ALA A 89 10.59 4.48 -18.97
N VAL A 90 10.13 3.45 -19.66
CA VAL A 90 9.72 3.53 -21.07
C VAL A 90 8.47 4.41 -21.22
N GLU A 91 7.44 4.22 -20.40
CA GLU A 91 6.19 4.98 -20.46
C GLU A 91 6.38 6.48 -20.21
N TRP A 92 7.27 6.84 -19.28
CA TRP A 92 7.49 8.22 -18.87
C TRP A 92 8.64 8.91 -19.60
N GLY A 93 9.51 8.17 -20.28
CA GLY A 93 10.75 8.72 -20.85
C GLY A 93 11.70 9.28 -19.79
N GLN A 94 11.54 8.87 -18.53
CA GLN A 94 12.35 9.28 -17.38
C GLN A 94 12.85 8.05 -16.63
N PRO A 95 14.08 8.07 -16.09
CA PRO A 95 14.57 6.94 -15.31
C PRO A 95 13.67 6.65 -14.09
N VAL A 96 13.39 5.37 -13.86
CA VAL A 96 12.75 4.92 -12.61
C VAL A 96 13.71 4.00 -11.88
N VAL A 97 14.14 4.41 -10.69
CA VAL A 97 15.19 3.74 -9.93
C VAL A 97 14.58 2.96 -8.78
N VAL A 98 14.92 1.69 -8.68
CA VAL A 98 14.57 0.84 -7.52
C VAL A 98 15.65 0.97 -6.44
N GLU A 99 15.24 1.36 -5.24
CA GLU A 99 16.11 1.47 -4.06
C GLU A 99 15.67 0.47 -2.98
N ASN A 100 16.48 -0.57 -2.73
CA ASN A 100 16.20 -1.53 -1.65
C ASN A 100 16.64 -0.95 -0.29
N LYS A 101 15.70 -0.88 0.66
CA LYS A 101 15.93 -0.43 2.05
C LYS A 101 15.40 -1.46 3.05
N PRO A 102 16.11 -2.59 3.24
CA PRO A 102 15.71 -3.62 4.17
C PRO A 102 15.83 -3.15 5.64
N GLY A 103 15.11 -3.84 6.53
CA GLY A 103 15.27 -3.75 7.97
C GLY A 103 14.00 -3.36 8.73
N GLY A 104 13.87 -3.89 9.95
CA GLY A 104 12.72 -3.63 10.83
C GLY A 104 11.38 -4.11 10.27
N VAL A 105 11.34 -5.24 9.55
CA VAL A 105 10.13 -5.73 8.86
C VAL A 105 9.56 -4.64 7.94
N GLY A 106 10.42 -4.11 7.08
CA GLY A 106 10.10 -3.04 6.14
C GLY A 106 9.99 -1.63 6.72
N THR A 107 10.08 -1.49 8.04
CA THR A 107 9.97 -0.20 8.73
C THR A 107 10.97 0.84 8.23
N ILE A 108 12.23 0.47 7.95
CA ILE A 108 13.25 1.43 7.51
C ILE A 108 12.89 2.01 6.14
N GLY A 109 12.57 1.16 5.16
CA GLY A 109 12.19 1.59 3.82
C GLY A 109 10.93 2.43 3.81
N ILE A 110 9.87 1.98 4.49
CA ILE A 110 8.60 2.71 4.56
C ILE A 110 8.77 4.08 5.24
N SER A 111 9.49 4.14 6.37
CA SER A 111 9.74 5.40 7.09
C SER A 111 10.48 6.42 6.22
N SER A 112 11.35 5.97 5.32
CA SER A 112 12.07 6.86 4.41
C SER A 112 11.16 7.54 3.40
N VAL A 113 10.07 6.89 3.00
CA VAL A 113 9.07 7.45 2.08
C VAL A 113 8.03 8.29 2.82
N VAL A 114 7.62 7.90 4.03
CA VAL A 114 6.77 8.74 4.89
C VAL A 114 7.34 10.15 5.06
N LYS A 115 8.67 10.28 5.15
CA LYS A 115 9.37 11.56 5.32
C LYS A 115 9.75 12.27 4.01
N ALA A 116 9.42 11.69 2.85
CA ALA A 116 9.77 12.26 1.56
C ALA A 116 8.83 13.41 1.15
N ALA A 117 9.27 14.21 0.19
CA ALA A 117 8.42 15.24 -0.39
C ALA A 117 7.17 14.61 -1.05
N PRO A 118 5.96 15.18 -0.85
CA PRO A 118 4.71 14.65 -1.40
C PRO A 118 4.52 15.01 -2.89
N ASP A 119 5.57 14.85 -3.69
CA ASP A 119 5.67 15.31 -5.09
C ASP A 119 5.66 14.16 -6.11
N GLY A 120 5.43 12.93 -5.66
CA GLY A 120 5.36 11.73 -6.50
C GLY A 120 6.72 11.11 -6.88
N TYR A 121 7.85 11.79 -6.67
CA TYR A 121 9.16 11.29 -7.11
C TYR A 121 9.78 10.27 -6.15
N THR A 122 9.22 10.09 -4.96
CA THR A 122 9.59 8.99 -4.05
C THR A 122 8.34 8.22 -3.67
N LEU A 123 8.28 6.98 -4.11
CA LEU A 123 7.18 6.03 -3.90
C LEU A 123 7.72 4.81 -3.15
N VAL A 124 6.84 4.01 -2.56
CA VAL A 124 7.20 2.74 -1.92
C VAL A 124 6.30 1.62 -2.43
N SER A 125 6.90 0.50 -2.83
CA SER A 125 6.19 -0.74 -3.16
C SER A 125 6.10 -1.60 -1.90
N VAL A 126 4.89 -1.81 -1.40
CA VAL A 126 4.64 -2.39 -0.09
C VAL A 126 3.75 -3.63 -0.23
N PRO A 127 4.17 -4.81 0.23
CA PRO A 127 3.33 -6.00 0.28
C PRO A 127 2.14 -5.81 1.23
N VAL A 128 1.05 -6.52 0.95
CA VAL A 128 -0.16 -6.57 1.80
C VAL A 128 0.15 -6.90 3.27
N SER A 129 1.18 -7.71 3.55
CA SER A 129 1.59 -8.02 4.91
C SER A 129 1.93 -6.76 5.72
N ASP A 130 2.61 -5.78 5.12
CA ASP A 130 2.95 -4.54 5.81
C ASP A 130 1.79 -3.55 5.89
N LEU A 131 0.90 -3.57 4.90
CA LEU A 131 -0.23 -2.64 4.76
C LEU A 131 -1.44 -3.04 5.61
N ALA A 132 -1.71 -4.34 5.74
CA ALA A 132 -2.98 -4.84 6.27
C ALA A 132 -2.82 -5.88 7.40
N VAL A 133 -1.67 -6.54 7.53
CA VAL A 133 -1.45 -7.57 8.57
C VAL A 133 -0.65 -7.02 9.76
N ASN A 134 0.54 -6.50 9.48
CA ASN A 134 1.48 -6.00 10.48
C ASN A 134 0.91 -4.91 11.41
N PRO A 135 -0.01 -4.01 10.97
CA PRO A 135 -0.68 -3.09 11.89
C PRO A 135 -1.47 -3.75 13.03
N HIS A 136 -1.87 -5.02 12.87
CA HIS A 136 -2.59 -5.79 13.90
C HIS A 136 -1.69 -6.71 14.72
N LEU A 137 -0.49 -7.04 14.20
CA LEU A 137 0.46 -7.94 14.87
C LEU A 137 1.47 -7.20 15.77
N TYR A 138 1.86 -5.99 15.39
CA TYR A 138 2.86 -5.18 16.08
C TYR A 138 2.22 -3.97 16.76
N ARG A 139 2.36 -3.86 18.07
CA ARG A 139 1.79 -2.77 18.88
C ARG A 139 2.49 -1.44 18.66
N LYS A 140 3.80 -1.44 18.39
CA LYS A 140 4.62 -0.23 18.27
C LYS A 140 5.22 -0.14 16.88
N ARG A 141 4.74 0.81 16.09
CA ARG A 141 5.32 1.18 14.79
C ARG A 141 5.65 2.67 14.76
N PRO A 142 6.72 3.08 14.05
CA PRO A 142 7.12 4.49 13.99
C PRO A 142 6.28 5.34 13.02
N PHE A 143 5.29 4.74 12.37
CA PHE A 143 4.34 5.39 11.45
C PHE A 143 3.01 4.62 11.45
N ASP A 144 1.96 5.31 11.01
CA ASP A 144 0.62 4.79 10.76
C ASP A 144 0.40 4.73 9.24
N ILE A 145 0.26 3.52 8.68
CA ILE A 145 0.09 3.32 7.23
C ILE A 145 -1.09 4.14 6.67
N ALA A 146 -2.19 4.27 7.42
CA ALA A 146 -3.39 4.94 6.95
C ALA A 146 -3.27 6.47 6.99
N LYS A 147 -2.41 7.01 7.86
CA LYS A 147 -2.21 8.46 8.02
C LYS A 147 -1.00 8.99 7.27
N ASP A 148 0.07 8.21 7.21
CA ASP A 148 1.39 8.67 6.77
C ASP A 148 1.70 8.30 5.31
N LEU A 149 0.87 7.43 4.70
CA LEU A 149 0.95 7.08 3.29
C LEU A 149 -0.38 7.28 2.57
N ALA A 150 -0.28 7.54 1.28
CA ALA A 150 -1.40 7.67 0.36
C ALA A 150 -1.37 6.54 -0.67
N PRO A 151 -2.48 5.79 -0.86
CA PRO A 151 -2.59 4.76 -1.90
C PRO A 151 -2.40 5.35 -3.30
N VAL A 152 -1.68 4.63 -4.16
CA VAL A 152 -1.52 4.95 -5.59
C VAL A 152 -2.18 3.88 -6.47
N SER A 153 -1.68 2.65 -6.48
CA SER A 153 -2.20 1.57 -7.32
C SER A 153 -1.69 0.20 -6.87
N GLN A 154 -2.44 -0.88 -7.10
CA GLN A 154 -1.89 -2.22 -6.98
C GLN A 154 -0.86 -2.46 -8.09
N VAL A 155 0.18 -3.24 -7.80
CA VAL A 155 1.28 -3.50 -8.75
C VAL A 155 1.22 -4.92 -9.28
N GLY A 156 1.11 -5.88 -8.37
CA GLY A 156 1.11 -7.29 -8.74
C GLY A 156 0.62 -8.16 -7.61
N ALA A 157 0.28 -9.39 -7.97
CA ALA A 157 -0.27 -10.41 -7.08
C ALA A 157 0.37 -11.76 -7.34
N VAL A 158 0.66 -12.48 -6.26
CA VAL A 158 1.04 -13.88 -6.29
C VAL A 158 -0.18 -14.70 -5.85
N PRO A 159 -0.73 -15.56 -6.73
CA PRO A 159 -1.84 -16.44 -6.38
C PRO A 159 -1.41 -17.43 -5.29
N ASN A 160 -2.31 -17.71 -4.36
CA ASN A 160 -2.15 -18.78 -3.40
C ASN A 160 -2.92 -20.03 -3.85
N VAL A 161 -2.39 -21.20 -3.50
CA VAL A 161 -2.94 -22.51 -3.84
C VAL A 161 -3.01 -23.36 -2.57
N LEU A 162 -4.11 -24.08 -2.41
CA LEU A 162 -4.23 -25.10 -1.39
C LEU A 162 -3.60 -26.38 -1.91
N VAL A 163 -2.59 -26.87 -1.19
CA VAL A 163 -1.92 -28.14 -1.47
C VAL A 163 -2.06 -29.08 -0.29
N VAL A 164 -2.05 -30.38 -0.59
CA VAL A 164 -2.15 -31.45 0.41
C VAL A 164 -1.10 -32.52 0.17
N SER A 165 -0.78 -33.25 1.23
CA SER A 165 0.00 -34.48 1.12
C SER A 165 -0.75 -35.51 0.28
N ASN A 166 -0.02 -36.25 -0.54
CA ASN A 166 -0.60 -37.35 -1.33
C ASN A 166 -1.14 -38.48 -0.45
N GLY A 167 -0.54 -38.70 0.73
CA GLY A 167 -0.93 -39.76 1.67
C GLY A 167 -2.35 -39.58 2.24
N LEU A 168 -2.91 -38.37 2.16
CA LEU A 168 -4.24 -38.05 2.68
C LEU A 168 -5.37 -38.68 1.84
N GLY A 169 -5.09 -39.07 0.59
CA GLY A 169 -6.09 -39.73 -0.27
C GLY A 169 -7.25 -38.83 -0.72
N VAL A 170 -7.20 -37.52 -0.47
CA VAL A 170 -8.22 -36.57 -0.94
C VAL A 170 -7.93 -36.11 -2.37
N HIS A 171 -8.98 -35.82 -3.14
CA HIS A 171 -8.88 -35.49 -4.57
C HIS A 171 -9.36 -34.09 -4.92
N ASP A 172 -10.15 -33.47 -4.04
CA ASP A 172 -10.65 -32.11 -4.20
C ASP A 172 -10.82 -31.45 -2.83
N ALA A 173 -11.10 -30.15 -2.84
CA ALA A 173 -11.28 -29.37 -1.63
C ALA A 173 -12.51 -29.79 -0.81
N ARG A 174 -13.57 -30.33 -1.45
CA ARG A 174 -14.76 -30.80 -0.74
C ARG A 174 -14.45 -32.06 0.07
N GLY A 175 -13.68 -32.99 -0.51
CA GLY A 175 -13.16 -34.17 0.14
C GLY A 175 -12.24 -33.83 1.29
N LEU A 176 -11.37 -32.82 1.14
CA LEU A 176 -10.55 -32.31 2.25
C LEU A 176 -11.41 -31.79 3.40
N ILE A 177 -12.42 -30.96 3.12
CA ILE A 177 -13.32 -30.41 4.15
C ILE A 177 -14.06 -31.55 4.86
N ALA A 178 -14.57 -32.55 4.13
CA ALA A 178 -15.21 -33.72 4.73
C ALA A 178 -14.24 -34.50 5.64
N HIS A 179 -13.01 -34.71 5.18
CA HIS A 179 -11.96 -35.39 5.95
C HIS A 179 -11.62 -34.62 7.24
N ALA A 180 -11.46 -33.30 7.14
CA ALA A 180 -11.18 -32.41 8.27
C ALA A 180 -12.34 -32.26 9.26
N LYS A 181 -13.57 -32.64 8.89
CA LYS A 181 -14.71 -32.73 9.83
C LYS A 181 -14.73 -34.05 10.59
N ALA A 182 -14.20 -35.12 10.01
CA ALA A 182 -14.16 -36.44 10.61
C ALA A 182 -12.97 -36.64 11.56
N GLY A 183 -11.91 -35.83 11.41
CA GLY A 183 -10.70 -35.89 12.23
C GLY A 183 -10.01 -34.54 12.34
N ARG A 184 -8.81 -34.50 12.93
CA ARG A 184 -7.99 -33.28 13.00
C ARG A 184 -6.91 -33.37 11.93
N LEU A 185 -6.88 -32.38 11.04
CA LEU A 185 -5.78 -32.20 10.10
C LEU A 185 -4.79 -31.16 10.63
N SER A 186 -3.55 -31.30 10.22
CA SER A 186 -2.47 -30.36 10.45
C SER A 186 -2.22 -29.50 9.21
N TYR A 187 -1.78 -28.27 9.40
CA TYR A 187 -1.35 -27.42 8.31
C TYR A 187 -0.03 -26.72 8.63
N SER A 188 0.80 -26.53 7.60
CA SER A 188 2.09 -25.87 7.74
C SER A 188 2.02 -24.41 7.28
N SER A 189 2.94 -23.60 7.82
CA SER A 189 3.12 -22.21 7.39
C SER A 189 4.59 -21.80 7.53
N PRO A 190 5.05 -20.74 6.84
CA PRO A 190 6.38 -20.17 7.04
C PRO A 190 6.52 -19.34 8.33
N GLY A 191 5.57 -19.44 9.27
CA GLY A 191 5.66 -18.82 10.59
C GLY A 191 4.33 -18.29 11.09
N ILE A 192 4.25 -18.10 12.41
CA ILE A 192 3.10 -17.49 13.09
C ILE A 192 2.90 -16.06 12.56
N GLY A 193 1.66 -15.71 12.27
CA GLY A 193 1.28 -14.40 11.73
C GLY A 193 1.60 -14.19 10.24
N SER A 194 2.22 -15.16 9.57
CA SER A 194 2.44 -15.09 8.12
C SER A 194 1.12 -15.08 7.34
N GLN A 195 1.11 -14.57 6.10
CA GLN A 195 -0.10 -14.57 5.29
C GLN A 195 -0.64 -16.00 5.04
N ALA A 196 0.24 -16.98 4.87
CA ALA A 196 -0.15 -18.39 4.73
C ALA A 196 -0.79 -18.95 6.00
N HIS A 197 -0.28 -18.58 7.19
CA HIS A 197 -0.92 -18.89 8.47
C HIS A 197 -2.34 -18.32 8.53
N LEU A 198 -2.49 -17.02 8.29
CA LEU A 198 -3.80 -16.37 8.34
C LEU A 198 -4.77 -16.88 7.26
N ALA A 199 -4.27 -17.22 6.07
CA ALA A 199 -5.09 -17.79 5.00
C ALA A 199 -5.62 -19.18 5.38
N ALA A 200 -4.81 -20.02 6.03
CA ALA A 200 -5.23 -21.34 6.50
C ALA A 200 -6.26 -21.25 7.62
N GLU A 201 -6.13 -20.26 8.52
CA GLU A 201 -7.11 -19.99 9.57
C GLU A 201 -8.44 -19.49 8.99
N ILE A 202 -8.40 -18.59 7.99
CA ILE A 202 -9.61 -18.17 7.25
C ILE A 202 -10.26 -19.36 6.55
N PHE A 203 -9.46 -20.26 5.97
CA PHE A 203 -9.98 -21.49 5.38
C PHE A 203 -10.66 -22.36 6.43
N ALA A 204 -10.03 -22.57 7.59
CA ALA A 204 -10.58 -23.37 8.68
C ALA A 204 -11.92 -22.80 9.18
N GLU A 205 -11.97 -21.50 9.44
CA GLU A 205 -13.17 -20.78 9.86
C GLU A 205 -14.31 -20.95 8.85
N ARG A 206 -14.06 -20.66 7.56
CA ARG A 206 -15.10 -20.67 6.52
C ARG A 206 -15.52 -22.08 6.11
N ALA A 207 -14.64 -23.06 6.21
CA ALA A 207 -14.98 -24.47 5.99
C ALA A 207 -15.69 -25.10 7.20
N GLY A 208 -15.66 -24.43 8.36
CA GLY A 208 -16.19 -24.96 9.62
C GLY A 208 -15.41 -26.19 10.08
N VAL A 209 -14.08 -26.12 10.06
CA VAL A 209 -13.16 -27.20 10.45
C VAL A 209 -12.13 -26.70 11.45
N SER A 210 -11.55 -27.62 12.23
CA SER A 210 -10.43 -27.30 13.13
C SER A 210 -9.16 -27.91 12.60
N LEU A 211 -8.12 -27.08 12.46
CA LEU A 211 -6.81 -27.50 11.98
C LEU A 211 -5.74 -27.27 13.06
N LEU A 212 -4.69 -28.08 13.06
CA LEU A 212 -3.52 -27.93 13.91
C LEU A 212 -2.42 -27.17 13.16
N HIS A 213 -2.03 -26.00 13.65
CA HIS A 213 -0.95 -25.24 13.06
C HIS A 213 0.43 -25.82 13.40
N VAL A 214 1.26 -26.03 12.38
CA VAL A 214 2.68 -26.40 12.50
C VAL A 214 3.54 -25.28 11.87
N PRO A 215 4.15 -24.40 12.67
CA PRO A 215 4.97 -23.31 12.16
C PRO A 215 6.37 -23.76 11.75
N TYR A 216 6.87 -23.21 10.64
CA TYR A 216 8.24 -23.40 10.15
C TYR A 216 8.93 -22.05 9.98
N ASN A 217 10.26 -22.07 9.81
CA ASN A 217 11.06 -20.86 9.53
C ASN A 217 11.14 -20.51 8.04
N SER A 218 10.54 -21.30 7.14
CA SER A 218 10.49 -21.00 5.70
C SER A 218 9.32 -21.72 5.01
N MET A 219 8.88 -21.17 3.87
CA MET A 219 7.82 -21.78 3.06
C MET A 219 8.29 -23.09 2.42
N SER A 220 9.54 -23.16 1.97
CA SER A 220 10.11 -24.37 1.37
C SER A 220 10.21 -25.53 2.36
N ALA A 221 10.60 -25.26 3.61
CA ALA A 221 10.62 -26.29 4.67
C ALA A 221 9.19 -26.75 5.02
N ALA A 222 8.25 -25.82 5.18
CA ALA A 222 6.84 -26.12 5.43
C ALA A 222 6.23 -27.01 4.33
N LEU A 223 6.55 -26.73 3.06
CA LEU A 223 6.05 -27.48 1.91
C LEU A 223 6.73 -28.85 1.75
N ALA A 224 8.01 -28.96 2.12
CA ALA A 224 8.72 -30.24 2.13
C ALA A 224 8.07 -31.24 3.10
N ASP A 225 7.60 -30.79 4.25
CA ASP A 225 6.92 -31.65 5.23
C ASP A 225 5.52 -32.06 4.79
N VAL A 226 4.81 -31.21 4.02
CA VAL A 226 3.57 -31.63 3.35
C VAL A 226 3.85 -32.70 2.30
N ALA A 227 4.90 -32.50 1.49
CA ALA A 227 5.34 -33.48 0.52
C ALA A 227 5.78 -34.81 1.15
N GLY A 228 6.39 -34.76 2.33
CA GLY A 228 6.79 -35.93 3.12
C GLY A 228 5.67 -36.57 3.92
N GLY A 229 4.48 -35.96 3.97
CA GLY A 229 3.33 -36.45 4.75
C GLY A 229 3.45 -36.26 6.26
N GLN A 230 4.34 -35.39 6.71
CA GLN A 230 4.45 -35.01 8.13
C GLN A 230 3.37 -33.99 8.52
N VAL A 231 2.90 -33.22 7.54
CA VAL A 231 1.80 -32.26 7.69
C VAL A 231 0.80 -32.45 6.56
N ASP A 232 -0.49 -32.30 6.84
CA ASP A 232 -1.54 -32.71 5.89
C ASP A 232 -1.72 -31.72 4.74
N MET A 233 -1.63 -30.42 5.02
CA MET A 233 -1.93 -29.38 4.04
C MET A 233 -1.14 -28.09 4.22
N MET A 234 -1.17 -27.25 3.19
CA MET A 234 -0.65 -25.88 3.23
C MET A 234 -1.41 -25.00 2.25
N ILE A 235 -1.64 -23.74 2.61
CA ILE A 235 -1.94 -22.68 1.64
C ILE A 235 -0.63 -21.99 1.32
N ALA A 236 -0.13 -22.22 0.11
CA ALA A 236 1.19 -21.76 -0.33
C ALA A 236 1.06 -20.81 -1.52
N GLN A 237 2.09 -19.99 -1.71
CA GLN A 237 2.23 -19.23 -2.95
C GLN A 237 2.45 -20.19 -4.11
N LEU A 238 1.64 -20.03 -5.17
CA LEU A 238 1.66 -20.91 -6.33
C LEU A 238 3.07 -21.08 -6.93
N PRO A 239 3.92 -20.04 -7.08
CA PRO A 239 5.25 -20.21 -7.65
C PRO A 239 6.15 -21.13 -6.84
N THR A 240 6.05 -21.06 -5.50
CA THR A 240 6.79 -21.93 -4.59
C THR A 240 6.23 -23.36 -4.59
N ALA A 241 4.90 -23.50 -4.73
CA ALA A 241 4.23 -24.80 -4.78
C ALA A 241 4.40 -25.52 -6.13
N LEU A 242 4.51 -24.79 -7.23
CA LEU A 242 4.52 -25.33 -8.60
C LEU A 242 5.55 -26.44 -8.83
N PRO A 243 6.82 -26.34 -8.39
CA PRO A 243 7.78 -27.43 -8.53
C PRO A 243 7.37 -28.71 -7.79
N PHE A 244 6.71 -28.60 -6.63
CA PHE A 244 6.22 -29.74 -5.87
C PHE A 244 4.98 -30.36 -6.52
N ILE A 245 4.08 -29.52 -7.05
CA ILE A 245 2.88 -29.93 -7.78
C ILE A 245 3.28 -30.66 -9.07
N ARG A 246 4.14 -30.05 -9.90
CA ARG A 246 4.62 -30.62 -11.17
C ARG A 246 5.43 -31.89 -10.96
N GLY A 247 6.20 -31.97 -9.88
CA GLY A 247 6.92 -33.19 -9.48
C GLY A 247 6.02 -34.27 -8.86
N GLY A 248 4.71 -34.04 -8.75
CA GLY A 248 3.76 -34.99 -8.16
C GLY A 248 3.97 -35.26 -6.67
N ARG A 249 4.74 -34.41 -5.97
CA ARG A 249 5.08 -34.59 -4.54
C ARG A 249 3.98 -34.11 -3.60
N VAL A 250 3.15 -33.19 -4.06
CA VAL A 250 1.93 -32.73 -3.38
C VAL A 250 0.81 -32.63 -4.40
N LYS A 251 -0.44 -32.70 -3.94
CA LYS A 251 -1.61 -32.46 -4.78
C LYS A 251 -2.15 -31.06 -4.55
N ALA A 252 -2.36 -30.29 -5.63
CA ALA A 252 -3.07 -29.03 -5.57
C ALA A 252 -4.59 -29.27 -5.64
N LEU A 253 -5.34 -28.68 -4.70
CA LEU A 253 -6.80 -28.78 -4.64
C LEU A 253 -7.52 -27.56 -5.22
N GLY A 254 -6.82 -26.44 -5.39
CA GLY A 254 -7.33 -25.27 -6.10
C GLY A 254 -6.70 -23.95 -5.67
N ILE A 255 -6.92 -22.92 -6.49
CA ILE A 255 -6.49 -21.55 -6.23
C ILE A 255 -7.39 -20.93 -5.15
N VAL A 256 -6.78 -20.24 -4.18
CA VAL A 256 -7.47 -19.53 -3.09
C VAL A 256 -7.79 -18.09 -3.53
N ALA A 257 -8.72 -17.98 -4.48
CA ALA A 257 -9.19 -16.71 -5.03
C ALA A 257 -10.64 -16.84 -5.52
N GLU A 258 -11.28 -15.71 -5.78
CA GLU A 258 -12.62 -15.63 -6.36
C GLU A 258 -12.62 -15.98 -7.87
N GLN A 259 -11.48 -15.82 -8.54
CA GLN A 259 -11.31 -16.10 -9.97
C GLN A 259 -10.07 -16.97 -10.21
N ARG A 260 -10.07 -17.73 -11.32
CA ARG A 260 -8.92 -18.56 -11.69
C ARG A 260 -7.70 -17.70 -11.97
N SER A 261 -6.54 -18.25 -11.66
CA SER A 261 -5.26 -17.61 -11.96
C SER A 261 -4.92 -17.78 -13.44
N PRO A 262 -4.51 -16.71 -14.16
CA PRO A 262 -3.98 -16.86 -15.51
C PRO A 262 -2.66 -17.66 -15.55
N LEU A 263 -1.99 -17.84 -14.40
CA LEU A 263 -0.77 -18.66 -14.29
C LEU A 263 -1.06 -20.16 -14.21
N ALA A 264 -2.31 -20.53 -13.95
CA ALA A 264 -2.78 -21.92 -13.88
C ALA A 264 -4.26 -21.99 -14.31
N PRO A 265 -4.58 -21.70 -15.58
CA PRO A 265 -5.97 -21.56 -16.05
C PRO A 265 -6.80 -22.84 -15.92
N ASP A 266 -6.13 -24.00 -15.99
CA ASP A 266 -6.76 -25.31 -15.84
C ASP A 266 -7.06 -25.67 -14.38
N MET A 267 -6.43 -24.99 -13.42
CA MET A 267 -6.64 -25.22 -12.00
C MET A 267 -7.89 -24.47 -11.53
N PRO A 268 -8.88 -25.17 -10.96
CA PRO A 268 -10.08 -24.51 -10.46
C PRO A 268 -9.78 -23.67 -9.22
N THR A 269 -10.68 -22.75 -8.89
CA THR A 269 -10.65 -22.11 -7.57
C THR A 269 -11.26 -23.01 -6.50
N LEU A 270 -10.94 -22.75 -5.23
CA LEU A 270 -11.64 -23.42 -4.13
C LEU A 270 -13.14 -23.09 -4.12
N LYS A 271 -13.53 -21.90 -4.56
CA LYS A 271 -14.94 -21.52 -4.69
C LYS A 271 -15.68 -22.35 -5.72
N GLU A 272 -15.08 -22.58 -6.89
CA GLU A 272 -15.67 -23.41 -7.94
C GLU A 272 -15.90 -24.86 -7.48
N THR A 273 -15.00 -25.41 -6.65
CA THR A 273 -15.07 -26.82 -6.20
C THR A 273 -15.94 -27.01 -4.96
N THR A 274 -15.96 -26.05 -4.04
CA THR A 274 -16.66 -26.16 -2.75
C THR A 274 -17.99 -25.42 -2.70
N GLY A 275 -18.19 -24.40 -3.55
CA GLY A 275 -19.27 -23.42 -3.43
C GLY A 275 -19.05 -22.36 -2.35
N LEU A 276 -17.96 -22.42 -1.59
CA LEU A 276 -17.64 -21.49 -0.51
C LEU A 276 -16.66 -20.41 -1.01
N SER A 277 -16.95 -19.15 -0.72
CA SER A 277 -15.94 -18.10 -0.86
C SER A 277 -14.96 -18.23 0.29
N PHE A 278 -13.67 -18.32 -0.02
CA PHE A 278 -12.58 -18.17 0.97
C PHE A 278 -11.94 -16.77 0.94
N GLY A 279 -12.51 -15.88 0.10
CA GLY A 279 -11.98 -14.56 -0.20
C GLY A 279 -10.72 -14.65 -1.05
N ASP A 280 -10.25 -13.50 -1.52
CA ASP A 280 -8.99 -13.41 -2.24
C ASP A 280 -7.85 -13.45 -1.24
N ALA A 281 -7.36 -14.64 -0.89
CA ALA A 281 -6.15 -14.77 -0.08
C ALA A 281 -4.91 -14.54 -0.93
N VAL A 282 -4.92 -13.53 -1.80
CA VAL A 282 -3.85 -13.27 -2.77
C VAL A 282 -2.75 -12.45 -2.11
N SER A 283 -1.49 -12.81 -2.35
CA SER A 283 -0.35 -12.02 -1.88
C SER A 283 -0.09 -10.87 -2.86
N TRP A 284 -0.67 -9.70 -2.63
CA TRP A 284 -0.50 -8.54 -3.51
C TRP A 284 0.43 -7.46 -2.91
N SER A 285 0.97 -6.62 -3.79
CA SER A 285 1.76 -5.43 -3.43
C SER A 285 1.12 -4.16 -3.97
N GLY A 286 1.10 -3.12 -3.14
CA GLY A 286 0.60 -1.79 -3.48
C GLY A 286 1.73 -0.78 -3.61
N LEU A 287 1.58 0.14 -4.56
CA LEU A 287 2.41 1.34 -4.65
C LEU A 287 1.77 2.44 -3.79
N MET A 288 2.56 3.01 -2.88
CA MET A 288 2.14 4.07 -1.96
C MET A 288 3.04 5.30 -2.15
N ALA A 289 2.49 6.47 -1.83
CA ALA A 289 3.19 7.75 -1.82
C ALA A 289 3.13 8.37 -0.41
N PRO A 290 3.90 9.43 -0.12
CA PRO A 290 3.70 10.22 1.10
C PRO A 290 2.25 10.73 1.21
N ALA A 291 1.70 10.77 2.43
CA ALA A 291 0.28 11.10 2.68
C ALA A 291 -0.25 12.35 1.96
N ALA A 292 0.54 13.41 1.92
CA ALA A 292 0.15 14.69 1.33
C ALA A 292 0.22 14.73 -0.21
N THR A 293 0.57 13.61 -0.87
CA THR A 293 0.70 13.58 -2.34
C THR A 293 -0.66 13.83 -2.99
N PRO A 294 -0.80 14.87 -3.87
CA PRO A 294 -2.08 15.24 -4.45
C PRO A 294 -2.79 14.08 -5.16
N LEU A 295 -4.11 13.95 -4.99
CA LEU A 295 -4.89 12.87 -5.58
C LEU A 295 -4.72 12.81 -7.10
N ALA A 296 -4.77 13.95 -7.79
CA ALA A 296 -4.60 14.03 -9.24
C ALA A 296 -3.25 13.45 -9.71
N LEU A 297 -2.19 13.64 -8.94
CA LEU A 297 -0.87 13.06 -9.23
C LEU A 297 -0.88 11.54 -9.00
N ARG A 298 -1.48 11.07 -7.89
CA ARG A 298 -1.62 9.65 -7.61
C ARG A 298 -2.44 8.94 -8.69
N GLU A 299 -3.52 9.54 -9.16
CA GLU A 299 -4.31 9.01 -10.27
C GLU A 299 -3.53 8.97 -11.59
N LYS A 300 -2.72 9.99 -11.88
CA LYS A 300 -1.84 9.99 -13.05
C LYS A 300 -0.83 8.83 -12.97
N ILE A 301 -0.17 8.65 -11.83
CA ILE A 301 0.77 7.54 -11.61
C ILE A 301 0.02 6.20 -11.72
N ALA A 302 -1.16 6.09 -11.11
CA ALA A 302 -1.98 4.87 -11.14
C ALA A 302 -2.39 4.46 -12.55
N ARG A 303 -2.73 5.42 -13.43
CA ARG A 303 -3.01 5.14 -14.85
C ARG A 303 -1.78 4.57 -15.56
N ALA A 304 -0.60 5.14 -15.33
CA ALA A 304 0.65 4.64 -15.91
C ALA A 304 0.98 3.22 -15.38
N VAL A 305 0.90 3.01 -14.06
CA VAL A 305 1.08 1.68 -13.42
C VAL A 305 0.13 0.66 -14.04
N THR A 306 -1.15 0.99 -14.16
CA THR A 306 -2.17 0.09 -14.74
C THR A 306 -1.85 -0.27 -16.19
N LYS A 307 -1.47 0.73 -16.99
CA LYS A 307 -1.11 0.52 -18.41
C LYS A 307 0.07 -0.43 -18.53
N VAL A 308 1.14 -0.18 -17.77
CA VAL A 308 2.38 -0.94 -17.92
C VAL A 308 2.29 -2.34 -17.30
N MET A 309 1.66 -2.48 -16.13
CA MET A 309 1.59 -3.78 -15.45
C MET A 309 0.59 -4.74 -16.11
N ARG A 310 -0.36 -4.22 -16.89
CA ARG A 310 -1.30 -5.02 -17.69
C ARG A 310 -0.85 -5.22 -19.13
N SER A 311 0.33 -4.73 -19.53
CA SER A 311 0.84 -4.90 -20.90
C SER A 311 1.17 -6.38 -21.18
N PRO A 312 1.10 -6.84 -22.44
CA PRO A 312 1.50 -8.20 -22.81
C PRO A 312 2.92 -8.56 -22.36
N GLU A 313 3.87 -7.63 -22.51
CA GLU A 313 5.28 -7.83 -22.16
C GLU A 313 5.47 -7.97 -20.65
N ALA A 314 4.77 -7.14 -19.87
CA ALA A 314 4.77 -7.29 -18.41
C ALA A 314 4.13 -8.61 -18.00
N ARG A 315 3.02 -9.02 -18.63
CA ARG A 315 2.36 -10.31 -18.35
C ARG A 315 3.28 -11.49 -18.58
N GLU A 316 4.01 -11.52 -19.70
CA GLU A 316 4.96 -12.60 -19.99
C GLU A 316 6.10 -12.65 -18.95
N THR A 317 6.70 -11.50 -18.66
CA THR A 317 7.80 -11.38 -17.69
C THR A 317 7.36 -11.80 -16.29
N LEU A 318 6.19 -11.31 -15.85
CA LEU A 318 5.64 -11.61 -14.53
C LEU A 318 5.17 -13.05 -14.42
N ALA A 319 4.61 -13.63 -15.50
CA ALA A 319 4.20 -15.03 -15.52
C ALA A 319 5.40 -15.97 -15.33
N GLY A 320 6.55 -15.65 -15.94
CA GLY A 320 7.82 -16.35 -15.70
C GLY A 320 8.27 -16.29 -14.24
N GLN A 321 7.89 -15.23 -13.51
CA GLN A 321 8.13 -15.06 -12.07
C GLN A 321 6.97 -15.54 -11.19
N GLY A 322 5.92 -16.12 -11.79
CA GLY A 322 4.76 -16.61 -11.06
C GLY A 322 3.91 -15.50 -10.43
N THR A 323 3.95 -14.30 -10.99
CA THR A 323 3.19 -13.12 -10.55
C THR A 323 2.21 -12.69 -11.63
N VAL A 324 1.09 -12.10 -11.23
CA VAL A 324 0.12 -11.47 -12.11
C VAL A 324 0.25 -9.96 -11.95
N GLY A 325 0.45 -9.26 -13.07
CA GLY A 325 0.44 -7.79 -13.08
C GLY A 325 -0.95 -7.25 -12.78
N LEU A 326 -1.03 -6.32 -11.83
CA LEU A 326 -2.26 -5.66 -11.42
C LEU A 326 -2.27 -4.22 -11.92
N GLY A 327 -2.98 -3.35 -11.20
CA GLY A 327 -3.22 -1.95 -11.54
C GLY A 327 -4.45 -1.51 -10.78
N GLY A 328 -5.08 -0.45 -11.27
CA GLY A 328 -6.26 0.14 -10.66
C GLY A 328 -5.97 1.49 -10.05
N THR A 329 -7.01 2.06 -9.46
CA THR A 329 -7.07 3.42 -8.94
C THR A 329 -6.57 3.51 -7.48
N PRO A 330 -6.24 4.72 -7.00
CA PRO A 330 -5.99 4.95 -5.58
C PRO A 330 -7.13 4.46 -4.68
N ALA A 331 -8.39 4.62 -5.12
CA ALA A 331 -9.56 4.21 -4.37
C ALA A 331 -9.70 2.69 -4.28
N GLU A 332 -9.44 1.97 -5.36
CA GLU A 332 -9.45 0.50 -5.37
C GLU A 332 -8.36 -0.07 -4.45
N LEU A 333 -7.14 0.50 -4.47
CA LEU A 333 -6.09 0.09 -3.54
C LEU A 333 -6.48 0.39 -2.08
N ALA A 334 -7.08 1.56 -1.81
CA ALA A 334 -7.57 1.90 -0.47
C ALA A 334 -8.64 0.91 0.02
N ALA A 335 -9.56 0.51 -0.85
CA ALA A 335 -10.59 -0.48 -0.55
C ALA A 335 -9.97 -1.85 -0.26
N ALA A 336 -9.00 -2.30 -1.06
CA ALA A 336 -8.29 -3.55 -0.84
C ALA A 336 -7.53 -3.57 0.51
N ILE A 337 -6.83 -2.48 0.86
CA ILE A 337 -6.17 -2.34 2.17
C ILE A 337 -7.19 -2.45 3.30
N ALA A 338 -8.33 -1.75 3.18
CA ALA A 338 -9.36 -1.74 4.23
C ALA A 338 -10.06 -3.10 4.38
N GLU A 339 -10.34 -3.78 3.28
CA GLU A 339 -10.91 -5.13 3.29
C GLU A 339 -9.96 -6.14 3.95
N ASP A 340 -8.69 -6.14 3.55
CA ASP A 340 -7.68 -7.04 4.09
C ASP A 340 -7.38 -6.74 5.55
N SER A 341 -7.33 -5.46 5.93
CA SER A 341 -7.12 -5.06 7.32
C SER A 341 -8.26 -5.55 8.22
N ARG A 342 -9.52 -5.43 7.78
CA ARG A 342 -10.66 -5.99 8.53
C ARG A 342 -10.58 -7.51 8.62
N ARG A 343 -10.30 -8.17 7.50
CA ARG A 343 -10.25 -9.64 7.41
C ARG A 343 -9.15 -10.21 8.31
N TYR A 344 -7.91 -9.76 8.14
CA TYR A 344 -6.79 -10.27 8.90
C TYR A 344 -6.83 -9.81 10.37
N GLY A 345 -7.22 -8.57 10.64
CA GLY A 345 -7.39 -8.07 12.01
C GLY A 345 -8.44 -8.86 12.81
N GLY A 346 -9.54 -9.27 12.17
CA GLY A 346 -10.55 -10.13 12.77
C GLY A 346 -9.98 -11.49 13.20
N VAL A 347 -9.26 -12.16 12.30
CA VAL A 347 -8.64 -13.47 12.54
C VAL A 347 -7.55 -13.38 13.60
N ILE A 348 -6.66 -12.39 13.51
CA ILE A 348 -5.57 -12.15 14.49
C ILE A 348 -6.15 -11.97 15.89
N LYS A 349 -7.22 -11.17 16.02
CA LYS A 349 -7.88 -10.93 17.29
C LYS A 349 -8.58 -12.19 17.82
N ALA A 350 -9.26 -12.95 16.96
CA ALA A 350 -9.96 -14.18 17.35
C ALA A 350 -9.00 -15.26 17.86
N LEU A 351 -7.79 -15.32 17.28
CA LEU A 351 -6.76 -16.30 17.62
C LEU A 351 -5.76 -15.80 18.69
N ASP A 352 -5.95 -14.57 19.19
CA ASP A 352 -5.03 -13.87 20.10
C ASP A 352 -3.55 -13.90 19.65
N ILE A 353 -3.31 -13.78 18.34
CA ILE A 353 -1.95 -13.80 17.78
C ILE A 353 -1.28 -12.46 18.07
N LYS A 354 -0.12 -12.50 18.74
CA LYS A 354 0.72 -11.31 18.99
C LYS A 354 2.19 -11.63 18.73
N LEU A 355 2.90 -10.69 18.13
CA LEU A 355 4.35 -10.80 17.93
C LEU A 355 5.14 -9.92 18.93
N ASP A 356 4.49 -8.92 19.53
CA ASP A 356 4.99 -8.09 20.64
C ASP A 356 3.86 -7.49 21.52
#